data_AF-A0A5K0W5Z5-F1
#
_entry.id   AF-A0A5K0W5Z5-F1
#
_cell.length_a   1.000
_cell.length_b   1.000
_cell.length_c   1.000
_cell.angle_alpha   90.00
_cell.angle_beta   90.00
_cell.angle_gamma   90.00
#
_symmetry.space_group_name_H-M   'P 1'
#
loop_
_entity.id
_entity.type
_entity.pdbx_description
1 polymer ?
#
loop_
_entity_poly.entity_id
_entity_poly.type
_entity_poly.pdbx_seq_one_letter_code
_entity_poly.pdbx_strand_id
1 'polypeptide(L)' 'GAEPLSWELRIKIATDVARGLAFLHNRPIQVIHRDLKASNILLDS' A
#
# COMPACT_ATOMS: atom_id res chain seq x y z
N GLY A 1 10.29 13.13 17.85
CA GLY A 1 9.81 12.58 16.58
C GLY A 1 8.66 11.64 16.86
N ALA A 2 7.80 11.35 15.89
CA ALA A 2 6.81 10.29 16.05
C ALA A 2 7.50 8.93 16.22
N GLU A 3 6.95 8.07 17.08
CA GLU A 3 7.44 6.70 17.24
C GLU A 3 7.31 5.93 15.92
N PRO A 4 8.34 5.16 15.51
CA PRO A 4 8.25 4.35 14.31
C PRO A 4 7.16 3.28 14.45
N LEU A 5 6.44 2.99 13.36
CA LEU A 5 5.52 1.84 13.33
C LEU A 5 6.26 0.55 13.66
N SER A 6 5.59 -0.37 14.38
CA SER A 6 6.15 -1.68 14.68
C SER A 6 6.47 -2.46 13.40
N TRP A 7 7.38 -3.42 13.49
CA TRP A 7 7.77 -4.23 12.33
C TRP A 7 6.58 -5.02 11.77
N GLU A 8 5.75 -5.57 12.65
CA GLU A 8 4.55 -6.32 12.30
C GLU A 8 3.57 -5.46 11.50
N LEU A 9 3.36 -4.21 11.93
CA LEU A 9 2.49 -3.28 11.23
C LEU A 9 3.05 -2.88 9.86
N ARG A 10 4.37 -2.71 9.74
CA ARG A 10 5.01 -2.44 8.43
C ARG A 10 4.80 -3.58 7.45
N ILE A 11 4.93 -4.82 7.90
CA ILE A 11 4.68 -6.00 7.08
C ILE A 11 3.20 -6.08 6.66
N LYS A 12 2.28 -5.80 7.57
CA LYS A 12 0.84 -5.72 7.25
C LYS A 12 0.58 -4.67 6.16
N ILE A 13 1.07 -3.45 6.33
CA ILE A 13 0.91 -2.36 5.35
C ILE A 13 1.46 -2.75 3.99
N ALA A 14 2.69 -3.28 3.93
CA ALA A 14 3.32 -3.69 2.67
C ALA A 14 2.52 -4.80 1.97
N THR A 15 1.99 -5.75 2.73
CA THR A 15 1.17 -6.85 2.19
C THR A 15 -0.14 -6.32 1.61
N ASP A 16 -0.82 -5.41 2.31
CA ASP A 16 -2.10 -4.85 1.86
C ASP A 16 -1.91 -3.94 0.63
N VAL A 17 -0.83 -3.15 0.57
CA VAL A 17 -0.46 -2.38 -0.62
C VAL A 17 -0.20 -3.29 -1.81
N ALA A 18 0.53 -4.39 -1.62
CA ALA A 18 0.79 -5.37 -2.69
C ALA A 18 -0.51 -6.02 -3.21
N ARG A 19 -1.45 -6.35 -2.31
CA ARG A 19 -2.78 -6.86 -2.69
C ARG A 19 -3.57 -5.84 -3.50
N GLY A 20 -3.56 -4.58 -3.09
CA GLY A 20 -4.22 -3.48 -3.82
C GLY A 20 -3.65 -3.31 -5.23
N LEU A 21 -2.32 -3.32 -5.37
CA LEU A 21 -1.67 -3.26 -6.68
C LEU A 21 -1.99 -4.48 -7.55
N ALA A 22 -1.96 -5.68 -6.99
CA ALA A 22 -2.32 -6.90 -7.71
C ALA A 22 -3.76 -6.82 -8.25
N PHE A 23 -4.69 -6.30 -7.45
CA PHE A 23 -6.07 -6.07 -7.87
C PHE A 23 -6.18 -5.06 -9.03
N LEU A 24 -5.47 -3.94 -8.97
CA LEU A 24 -5.46 -2.92 -10.04
C LEU A 24 -4.87 -3.45 -11.35
N HIS A 25 -3.82 -4.26 -11.25
CA HIS A 25 -3.12 -4.81 -12.41
C HIS A 25 -3.81 -6.05 -13.03
N ASN A 26 -4.73 -6.70 -12.30
CA ASN A 26 -5.45 -7.88 -12.78
C ASN A 26 -6.79 -7.55 -13.49
N ARG A 27 -6.95 -6.30 -13.95
CA ARG A 27 -8.13 -5.85 -14.72
C ARG A 27 -7.86 -5.98 -16.23
N PRO A 28 -8.88 -6.23 -17.09
CA PRO A 28 -8.72 -6.26 -18.55
C PRO A 28 -8.09 -4.96 -19.11
N ILE A 29 -8.43 -3.83 -18.51
CA ILE A 29 -7.72 -2.57 -18.66
C ILE A 29 -6.96 -2.34 -17.36
N GLN A 30 -5.64 -2.50 -17.39
CA GLN A 30 -4.80 -2.37 -16.21
C GLN A 30 -4.79 -0.92 -15.70
N VAL A 31 -5.07 -0.74 -14.42
CA VAL A 31 -4.97 0.56 -13.76
C VAL A 31 -3.57 0.72 -13.20
N ILE A 32 -2.81 1.70 -13.70
CA ILE A 32 -1.45 2.00 -13.22
C ILE A 32 -1.52 3.15 -12.21
N HIS A 33 -1.06 2.92 -10.97
CA HIS A 33 -1.09 3.93 -9.90
C HIS A 33 -0.22 5.18 -10.21
N ARG A 34 0.93 5.00 -10.88
CA ARG A 34 1.91 6.04 -11.30
C ARG A 34 2.61 6.84 -10.19
N ASP A 35 2.02 7.02 -9.01
CA ASP A 35 2.61 7.78 -7.90
C ASP A 35 2.61 6.98 -6.59
N LEU A 36 3.13 5.76 -6.62
CA LEU A 36 3.17 4.89 -5.44
C LEU A 36 4.28 5.36 -4.49
N LYS A 37 3.89 5.94 -3.36
CA LYS A 37 4.79 6.43 -2.30
C LYS A 37 4.08 6.44 -0.95
N ALA A 38 4.86 6.48 0.13
CA ALA A 38 4.34 6.39 1.50
C ALA A 38 3.27 7.46 1.83
N SER A 39 3.42 8.69 1.33
CA SER A 39 2.43 9.77 1.58
C SER A 39 1.07 9.55 0.92
N ASN A 40 0.97 8.60 -0.01
CA ASN A 40 -0.27 8.26 -0.72
C ASN A 40 -0.90 6.96 -0.19
N ILE A 41 -0.32 6.33 0.83
CA ILE A 41 -0.90 5.17 1.50
C ILE A 41 -1.67 5.66 2.73
N LEU A 42 -2.99 5.54 2.69
CA LEU A 42 -3.87 5.91 3.80
C LEU A 42 -3.96 4.73 4.77
N LEU A 43 -3.72 5.00 6.06
CA LEU A 43 -3.93 4.06 7.14
C LEU A 43 -5.26 4.41 7.83
N ASP A 44 -6.08 3.41 8.11
CA ASP A 44 -7.29 3.55 8.92
C ASP A 44 -6.98 3.53 10.42
N SER A 45 -7.99 3.89 11.22
CA SER A 45 -7.96 3.91 12.69
C SER A 45 -8.11 2.52 13.29
#